data_AF-A0A170W2T1-F1
#
_entry.id   AF-A0A170W2T1-F1
#
_cell.length_a   1.000
_cell.length_b   1.000
_cell.length_c   1.000
_cell.angle_alpha   90.00
_cell.angle_beta   90.00
_cell.angle_gamma   90.00
#
_symmetry.space_group_name_H-M   'P 1'
#
loop_
_entity.id
_entity.type
_entity.pdbx_description
1 polymer ?
#
loop_
_entity_poly.entity_id
_entity_poly.type
_entity_poly.pdbx_seq_one_letter_code
_entity_poly.pdbx_strand_id
1 'polypeptide(L)'
;RYNKCADRGLLVTEYAIYKLDLTKFKPMRSGIPIQEITGISISPGRDQLIVIHTNKGNDLVVTLRTSEDRVGELVGALCTRYLQLRGSELRVKCC
;
A
#
# COMPACT_ATOMS: atom_id res chain seq x y z
N ARG A 1 -10.84 -13.91 -15.47
CA ARG A 1 -9.40 -14.26 -15.62
C ARG A 1 -8.55 -13.03 -15.27
N TYR A 2 -8.41 -12.68 -13.98
CA TYR A 2 -7.78 -11.42 -13.51
C TYR A 2 -6.50 -11.63 -12.69
N ASN A 3 -5.90 -12.82 -12.74
CA ASN A 3 -4.70 -13.21 -12.01
C ASN A 3 -3.41 -13.06 -12.83
N LYS A 4 -3.23 -11.94 -13.54
CA LYS A 4 -1.94 -11.64 -14.16
C LYS A 4 -1.15 -10.72 -13.25
N CYS A 5 -0.06 -11.23 -12.69
CA CYS A 5 0.99 -10.41 -12.11
C CYS A 5 1.41 -9.38 -13.16
N ALA A 6 1.43 -8.10 -12.78
CA ALA A 6 1.71 -7.02 -13.71
C ALA A 6 2.43 -5.91 -12.98
N ASP A 7 3.49 -5.39 -13.58
CA ASP A 7 4.26 -4.28 -13.01
C ASP A 7 3.42 -3.01 -12.93
N ARG A 8 3.34 -2.44 -11.74
CA ARG A 8 2.56 -1.22 -11.44
C ARG A 8 3.38 -0.32 -10.55
N GLY A 9 3.20 0.98 -10.72
CA GLY A 9 3.75 1.96 -9.80
C GLY A 9 2.84 2.06 -8.57
N LEU A 10 3.43 2.11 -7.38
CA LEU A 10 2.72 2.48 -6.16
C LEU A 10 3.08 3.93 -5.83
N LEU A 11 2.08 4.81 -5.82
CA LEU A 11 2.27 6.21 -5.46
C LEU A 11 1.54 6.46 -4.13
N VAL A 12 2.29 6.93 -3.14
CA VAL A 12 1.77 7.37 -1.85
C VAL A 12 1.80 8.88 -1.83
N THR A 13 0.63 9.51 -1.67
CA THR A 13 0.52 10.97 -1.48
C THR A 13 0.19 11.28 -0.03
N GLU A 14 -0.01 12.56 0.29
CA GLU A 14 -0.41 12.98 1.64
C GLU A 14 -1.79 12.45 2.06
N TYR A 15 -2.68 12.16 1.09
CA TYR A 15 -4.08 11.81 1.37
C TYR A 15 -4.48 10.42 0.87
N ALA A 16 -3.80 9.87 -0.13
CA ALA A 16 -4.24 8.64 -0.78
C ALA A 16 -3.08 7.82 -1.39
N ILE A 17 -3.37 6.53 -1.60
CA ILE A 17 -2.52 5.59 -2.31
C ILE A 17 -3.09 5.36 -3.71
N TYR A 18 -2.23 5.40 -4.73
CA TYR A 18 -2.62 5.16 -6.11
C TYR A 18 -1.83 4.00 -6.72
N LYS A 19 -2.55 3.17 -7.47
CA LYS A 19 -1.95 2.20 -8.38
C LYS A 19 -1.80 2.84 -9.76
N LEU A 20 -0.55 3.04 -10.18
CA LEU A 20 -0.20 3.66 -11.44
C LEU A 20 0.07 2.61 -12.52
N ASP A 21 -0.36 2.92 -13.74
CA ASP A 21 0.16 2.29 -14.93
C ASP A 21 1.59 2.80 -15.20
N LEU A 22 2.57 1.90 -15.31
CA LEU A 22 3.98 2.30 -15.50
C LEU A 22 4.30 2.85 -16.89
N THR A 23 3.43 2.61 -17.88
CA THR A 23 3.65 3.10 -19.25
C THR A 23 3.06 4.51 -19.43
N LYS A 24 1.88 4.75 -18.85
CA LYS A 24 1.15 6.01 -18.99
C LYS A 24 1.32 6.95 -17.80
N PHE A 25 1.86 6.46 -16.68
CA PHE A 25 1.94 7.17 -15.39
C PHE A 25 0.59 7.74 -14.93
N LYS A 26 -0.50 7.04 -15.27
CA LYS A 26 -1.87 7.42 -14.88
C LYS A 26 -2.40 6.51 -13.78
N PRO A 27 -3.17 7.04 -12.82
CA PRO A 27 -3.93 6.22 -11.89
C PRO A 27 -4.84 5.25 -12.62
N MET A 28 -4.79 3.97 -12.25
CA MET A 28 -5.64 2.94 -12.84
C MET A 28 -7.08 2.99 -12.30
N ARG A 29 -7.26 3.52 -11.09
CA ARG A 29 -8.53 3.68 -10.39
C ARG A 29 -8.45 4.93 -9.51
N SER A 30 -9.58 5.30 -8.90
CA SER A 30 -9.58 6.27 -7.80
C SER A 30 -8.58 5.84 -6.73
N GLY A 31 -7.87 6.81 -6.16
CA GLY A 31 -6.96 6.56 -5.06
C GLY A 31 -7.70 5.97 -3.86
N ILE A 32 -6.99 5.19 -3.06
CA ILE A 32 -7.45 4.68 -1.77
C ILE A 32 -7.10 5.76 -0.75
N PRO A 33 -8.07 6.48 -0.16
CA PRO A 33 -7.78 7.44 0.89
C PRO A 33 -7.10 6.74 2.07
N ILE A 34 -6.05 7.35 2.61
CA ILE A 34 -5.30 6.77 3.74
C ILE A 34 -6.21 6.57 4.96
N GLN A 35 -7.18 7.47 5.15
CA GLN A 35 -8.19 7.38 6.22
C GLN A 35 -9.10 6.13 6.12
N GLU A 36 -9.22 5.52 4.94
CA GLU A 36 -10.03 4.30 4.71
C GLU A 36 -9.24 3.01 4.99
N ILE A 37 -7.94 3.12 5.27
CA ILE A 37 -7.09 2.00 5.64
C ILE A 37 -7.43 1.56 7.07
N THR A 38 -7.56 0.25 7.27
CA THR A 38 -7.88 -0.37 8.56
C THR A 38 -6.67 -1.08 9.18
N GLY A 39 -5.67 -1.39 8.38
CA GLY A 39 -4.41 -1.97 8.83
C GLY A 39 -3.50 -2.38 7.69
N ILE A 40 -2.30 -2.83 8.04
CA ILE A 40 -1.30 -3.37 7.12
C ILE A 40 -0.85 -4.73 7.63
N SER A 41 -0.78 -5.73 6.75
CA SER A 41 -0.15 -7.02 7.01
C SER A 41 1.08 -7.19 6.12
N ILE A 42 2.16 -7.73 6.66
CA ILE A 42 3.46 -7.84 6.02
C ILE A 42 3.94 -9.28 6.15
N SER A 43 4.52 -9.84 5.08
CA SER A 43 5.21 -11.13 5.17
C SER A 43 6.57 -10.98 5.87
N PRO A 44 6.97 -11.93 6.73
CA PRO A 44 8.30 -11.96 7.35
C PRO A 44 9.42 -12.36 6.38
N GLY A 45 9.06 -12.71 5.13
CA GLY A 45 9.96 -13.19 4.11
C GLY A 45 10.69 -12.08 3.37
N ARG A 46 11.60 -12.49 2.47
CA ARG A 46 12.31 -11.59 1.54
C ARG A 46 11.49 -11.22 0.30
N ASP A 47 10.22 -11.63 0.27
CA ASP A 47 9.29 -11.41 -0.81
C ASP A 47 8.62 -10.03 -0.76
N GLN A 48 8.86 -9.23 0.28
CA GLN A 48 8.35 -7.86 0.44
C GLN A 48 6.85 -7.76 0.12
N LEU A 49 6.07 -8.76 0.56
CA LEU A 49 4.63 -8.85 0.33
C LEU A 49 3.89 -8.05 1.41
N ILE A 50 3.02 -7.16 0.96
CA ILE A 50 2.28 -6.24 1.80
C ILE A 50 0.81 -6.29 1.40
N VAL A 51 -0.06 -6.40 2.39
CA VAL A 51 -1.51 -6.28 2.26
C VAL A 51 -1.95 -5.03 3.00
N ILE A 52 -2.55 -4.09 2.27
CA ILE A 52 -3.16 -2.88 2.83
C ILE A 52 -4.66 -3.13 2.91
N HIS A 53 -5.17 -3.22 4.14
CA HIS A 53 -6.57 -3.53 4.41
C HIS A 53 -7.43 -2.28 4.34
N THR A 54 -8.57 -2.35 3.67
CA THR A 54 -9.49 -1.21 3.50
C THR A 54 -10.86 -1.52 4.07
N ASN A 55 -11.56 -0.51 4.59
CA ASN A 55 -12.92 -0.69 5.10
C ASN A 55 -13.97 -0.98 4.00
N LYS A 56 -13.61 -0.83 2.72
CA LYS A 56 -14.48 -1.08 1.55
C LYS A 56 -14.34 -2.50 0.99
N GLY A 57 -13.59 -3.39 1.65
CA GLY A 57 -13.40 -4.78 1.22
C GLY A 57 -12.56 -4.94 -0.05
N ASN A 58 -11.87 -3.89 -0.50
CA ASN A 58 -10.98 -3.91 -1.66
C ASN A 58 -9.52 -3.77 -1.20
N ASP A 59 -9.03 -4.80 -0.52
CA ASP A 59 -7.67 -4.82 -0.02
C ASP A 59 -6.65 -4.77 -1.16
N LEU A 60 -5.60 -3.99 -0.95
CA LEU A 60 -4.52 -3.85 -1.91
C LEU A 60 -3.40 -4.81 -1.53
N VAL A 61 -3.19 -5.83 -2.35
CA VAL A 61 -2.10 -6.79 -2.21
C VAL A 61 -0.99 -6.43 -3.21
N VAL A 62 0.22 -6.17 -2.71
CA VAL A 62 1.37 -5.78 -3.52
C VAL A 62 2.65 -6.42 -3.02
N THR A 63 3.57 -6.67 -3.95
CA THR A 63 4.97 -7.01 -3.65
C THR A 63 5.84 -5.88 -4.17
N LEU A 64 6.75 -5.37 -3.34
CA LEU A 64 7.72 -4.37 -3.77
C LEU A 64 8.84 -5.04 -4.57
N ARG A 65 8.99 -4.66 -5.84
CA ARG A 65 10.11 -5.08 -6.70
C ARG A 65 11.24 -4.05 -6.63
N THR A 66 12.05 -4.14 -5.59
CA THR A 66 13.19 -3.24 -5.36
C THR A 66 14.44 -4.04 -5.02
N SER A 67 15.62 -3.50 -5.32
CA SER A 67 16.91 -4.13 -4.98
C SER A 67 17.17 -4.18 -3.48
N GLU A 68 16.58 -3.23 -2.74
CA GLU A 68 16.69 -3.07 -1.30
C GLU A 68 15.33 -3.33 -0.65
N ASP A 69 15.33 -3.63 0.65
CA ASP A 69 14.11 -3.72 1.45
C ASP A 69 13.53 -2.31 1.67
N ARG A 70 12.35 -2.06 1.11
CA ARG A 70 11.61 -0.79 1.25
C ARG A 70 10.31 -0.93 2.02
N VAL A 71 10.06 -2.10 2.60
CA VAL A 71 8.82 -2.35 3.36
C VAL A 71 8.73 -1.36 4.54
N GLY A 72 9.83 -1.18 5.27
CA GLY A 72 9.89 -0.26 6.41
C GLY A 72 9.61 1.21 6.03
N GLU A 73 10.16 1.67 4.89
CA GLU A 73 9.93 3.03 4.38
C GLU A 73 8.45 3.25 4.04
N LEU A 74 7.84 2.30 3.31
CA LEU A 74 6.43 2.38 2.95
C LEU A 74 5.51 2.36 4.18
N VAL A 75 5.76 1.45 5.12
CA VAL A 75 4.97 1.33 6.34
C VAL A 75 5.11 2.58 7.20
N GLY A 76 6.33 3.10 7.36
CA GLY A 76 6.59 4.34 8.09
C GLY A 76 5.86 5.53 7.48
N ALA A 77 5.91 5.68 6.15
CA ALA A 77 5.20 6.73 5.43
C ALA A 77 3.68 6.64 5.66
N LEU A 78 3.08 5.44 5.53
CA LEU A 78 1.66 5.24 5.72
C LEU A 78 1.21 5.44 7.17
N CYS A 79 1.92 4.87 8.14
CA CYS A 79 1.61 5.05 9.56
C CYS A 79 1.69 6.52 9.97
N THR A 80 2.72 7.24 9.51
CA THR A 80 2.89 8.67 9.79
C THR A 80 1.71 9.48 9.24
N ARG A 81 1.35 9.27 7.97
CA ARG A 81 0.22 9.99 7.36
C ARG A 81 -1.12 9.59 7.96
N TYR A 82 -1.31 8.30 8.28
CA TYR A 82 -2.51 7.83 8.95
C TYR A 82 -2.70 8.50 10.31
N LEU A 83 -1.64 8.54 11.14
CA LEU A 83 -1.67 9.20 12.44
C LEU A 83 -2.04 10.68 12.31
N GLN A 84 -1.45 11.39 11.34
CA GLN A 84 -1.77 12.80 11.08
C GLN A 84 -3.23 13.01 10.65
N LEU A 85 -3.79 12.10 9.85
CA LEU A 85 -5.14 12.23 9.29
C LEU A 85 -6.26 11.70 10.20
N ARG A 86 -5.95 10.78 11.12
CA ARG A 86 -6.94 10.06 11.97
C ARG A 86 -6.73 10.27 13.45
N GLY A 87 -5.59 10.81 13.88
CA GLY A 87 -5.25 10.99 15.29
C GLY A 87 -5.08 9.68 16.07
N SER A 88 -4.89 8.55 15.37
CA SER A 88 -4.74 7.21 15.95
C SER A 88 -3.71 6.41 15.17
N GLU A 89 -3.11 5.41 15.82
CA GLU A 89 -2.10 4.55 15.20
C GLU A 89 -2.72 3.56 14.21
N LEU A 90 -2.01 3.33 13.10
CA LEU A 90 -2.39 2.33 12.12
C LEU A 90 -1.93 0.94 12.60
N ARG A 91 -2.84 -0.04 12.60
CA ARG A 91 -2.51 -1.41 12.98
C ARG A 91 -1.59 -2.06 11.94
N VAL A 92 -0.39 -2.46 12.35
CA VAL A 92 0.56 -3.22 11.52
C VAL A 92 0.73 -4.63 12.09
N LYS A 93 0.71 -5.65 11.23
CA LYS A 93 0.97 -7.04 11.60
C LYS A 93 2.07 -7.64 10.72
N CYS A 94 2.97 -8.41 11.32
CA CYS A 94 3.85 -9.32 10.61
C CYS A 94 3.26 -10.73 10.73
N CYS A 95 3.01 -11.40 9.60
CA CYS A 95 2.25 -12.65 9.51
C CYS A 95 3.10 -13.80 8.98
#